data_AF-A0A7W4GYD9-F1
#
_entry.id   AF-A0A7W4GYD9-F1
#
_cell.length_a   1.000
_cell.length_b   1.000
_cell.length_c   1.000
_cell.angle_alpha   90.00
_cell.angle_beta   90.00
_cell.angle_gamma   90.00
#
_symmetry.space_group_name_H-M   'P 1'
#
loop_
_entity.id
_entity.type
_entity.pdbx_description
1 polymer ?
#
loop_
_entity_poly.entity_id
_entity_poly.type
_entity_poly.pdbx_seq_one_letter_code
_entity_poly.pdbx_strand_id
1 'polypeptide(L)'
;MTFAVSLLATLGLAVGAAPAVAGGPRPTTYQLTGDVNNATGSKFEGIGADERRGLFYVSEVTGGEIHRGSAHSDETVEWLDGDGTDGRFTARGITVDEQGRVDIAGGPNGIGTGRPDLWVYEADGTLLAALRAPGVGVFLNDVALGPDGAAYFTNSNDAQVFRVADDGAGWQASLWADATDRVERLAGFNLGGIVLSADRSAFVVAQGNAGLLWRFDASTGDVSEVATGGADLVNADGLVLRGNQLTVVRNFSRMIATLRLSADGSRAVLLDQEATAADRVLTTAKALRGRILYVDSKFDEPVATGPYEILTDPTR
;
A
#
# COMPACT_ATOMS: atom_id res chain seq x y z
N MET A 1 82.53 -6.51 -30.16
CA MET A 1 81.26 -5.83 -30.50
C MET A 1 80.17 -6.50 -29.68
N THR A 2 79.58 -5.75 -28.78
CA THR A 2 78.89 -6.21 -27.57
C THR A 2 77.42 -6.52 -27.85
N PHE A 3 76.96 -7.72 -27.46
CA PHE A 3 75.54 -8.09 -27.53
C PHE A 3 74.78 -7.45 -26.35
N ALA A 4 73.67 -6.77 -26.65
CA ALA A 4 72.75 -6.21 -25.67
C ALA A 4 71.70 -7.27 -25.29
N VAL A 5 71.51 -7.51 -23.99
CA VAL A 5 70.45 -8.35 -23.43
C VAL A 5 69.37 -7.43 -22.87
N SER A 6 68.16 -7.52 -23.42
CA SER A 6 66.98 -6.80 -22.93
C SER A 6 66.32 -7.60 -21.79
N LEU A 7 66.23 -7.01 -20.60
CA LEU A 7 65.50 -7.56 -19.46
C LEU A 7 64.07 -6.98 -19.46
N LEU A 8 63.05 -7.81 -19.71
CA LEU A 8 61.65 -7.43 -19.50
C LEU A 8 61.30 -7.59 -18.00
N ALA A 9 60.86 -6.52 -17.36
CA ALA A 9 60.25 -6.55 -16.03
C ALA A 9 58.73 -6.58 -16.17
N THR A 10 58.09 -7.68 -15.80
CA THR A 10 56.63 -7.80 -15.67
C THR A 10 56.18 -7.28 -14.31
N LEU A 11 55.45 -6.16 -14.30
CA LEU A 11 54.81 -5.61 -13.10
C LEU A 11 53.46 -6.32 -12.89
N GLY A 12 53.35 -7.15 -11.87
CA GLY A 12 52.09 -7.80 -11.48
C GLY A 12 51.19 -6.83 -10.73
N LEU A 13 50.08 -6.40 -11.34
CA LEU A 13 49.01 -5.67 -10.67
C LEU A 13 48.14 -6.66 -9.88
N ALA A 14 48.33 -6.69 -8.56
CA ALA A 14 47.41 -7.36 -7.66
C ALA A 14 46.15 -6.49 -7.50
N VAL A 15 45.05 -6.88 -8.16
CA VAL A 15 43.73 -6.28 -7.94
C VAL A 15 43.21 -6.85 -6.63
N GLY A 16 43.32 -6.08 -5.54
CA GLY A 16 42.67 -6.41 -4.28
C GLY A 16 41.17 -6.33 -4.44
N ALA A 17 40.48 -7.47 -4.38
CA ALA A 17 39.02 -7.50 -4.26
C ALA A 17 38.67 -6.91 -2.89
N ALA A 18 38.01 -5.75 -2.87
CA ALA A 18 37.45 -5.21 -1.65
C ALA A 18 36.41 -6.21 -1.09
N PRO A 19 36.40 -6.47 0.23
CA PRO A 19 35.42 -7.34 0.81
C PRO A 19 34.02 -6.74 0.58
N ALA A 20 33.08 -7.55 0.10
CA ALA A 20 31.68 -7.18 0.07
C ALA A 20 31.24 -6.86 1.51
N VAL A 21 30.88 -5.61 1.76
CA VAL A 21 30.29 -5.21 3.04
C VAL A 21 28.98 -5.96 3.15
N ALA A 22 28.93 -6.99 4.00
CA ALA A 22 27.67 -7.57 4.42
C ALA A 22 26.88 -6.44 5.10
N GLY A 23 25.79 -6.00 4.48
CA GLY A 23 24.94 -4.95 5.03
C GLY A 23 24.53 -5.31 6.45
N GLY A 24 24.53 -4.30 7.33
CA GLY A 24 24.12 -4.46 8.73
C GLY A 24 22.70 -5.04 8.88
N PRO A 25 22.27 -5.36 10.10
CA PRO A 25 20.91 -5.84 10.34
C PRO A 25 19.90 -4.83 9.80
N ARG A 26 18.87 -5.31 9.08
CA ARG A 26 17.83 -4.44 8.55
C ARG A 26 17.00 -3.84 9.70
N PRO A 27 16.57 -2.57 9.62
CA PRO A 27 15.75 -1.93 10.65
C PRO A 27 14.45 -2.69 10.92
N THR A 28 14.03 -2.72 12.18
CA THR A 28 12.72 -3.27 12.60
C THR A 28 11.64 -2.21 12.74
N THR A 29 12.07 -0.94 12.80
CA THR A 29 11.25 0.26 12.91
C THR A 29 11.80 1.28 11.90
N TYR A 30 10.92 2.03 11.25
CA TYR A 30 11.27 3.13 10.37
C TYR A 30 10.58 4.41 10.83
N GLN A 31 11.32 5.51 10.89
CA GLN A 31 10.83 6.79 11.37
C GLN A 31 10.26 7.62 10.22
N LEU A 32 9.06 8.14 10.42
CA LEU A 32 8.39 9.10 9.56
C LEU A 32 8.48 10.49 10.21
N THR A 33 8.58 11.53 9.38
CA THR A 33 8.52 12.91 9.82
C THR A 33 7.10 13.43 9.65
N GLY A 34 6.43 13.84 10.73
CA GLY A 34 5.14 14.52 10.60
C GLY A 34 5.31 15.98 10.19
N ASP A 35 4.28 16.54 9.57
CA ASP A 35 4.17 17.97 9.30
C ASP A 35 3.99 18.75 10.61
N VAL A 36 4.99 19.58 10.90
CA VAL A 36 5.03 20.45 12.08
C VAL A 36 4.09 21.64 11.97
N ASN A 37 3.59 21.95 10.78
CA ASN A 37 2.68 23.06 10.53
C ASN A 37 1.21 22.63 10.68
N ASN A 38 0.92 21.33 10.65
CA ASN A 38 -0.42 20.80 10.86
C ASN A 38 -0.81 20.86 12.34
N ALA A 39 -1.80 21.69 12.67
CA ALA A 39 -2.29 21.85 14.04
C ALA A 39 -2.89 20.57 14.65
N THR A 40 -3.22 19.57 13.82
CA THR A 40 -3.75 18.27 14.26
C THR A 40 -2.69 17.16 14.26
N GLY A 41 -1.45 17.48 13.92
CA GLY A 41 -0.37 16.52 13.72
C GLY A 41 -0.58 15.65 12.47
N SER A 42 0.33 14.70 12.25
CA SER A 42 0.30 13.83 11.08
C SER A 42 -0.32 12.49 11.38
N LYS A 43 -1.26 12.07 10.54
CA LYS A 43 -1.86 10.73 10.57
C LYS A 43 -1.52 10.00 9.28
N PHE A 44 -0.91 8.82 9.42
CA PHE A 44 -0.49 8.01 8.29
C PHE A 44 -1.48 6.88 8.05
N GLU A 45 -1.57 6.39 6.82
CA GLU A 45 -2.51 5.31 6.52
C GLU A 45 -1.98 4.30 5.52
N GLY A 46 -1.71 4.73 4.29
CA GLY A 46 -1.40 3.84 3.18
C GLY A 46 0.08 3.44 3.16
N ILE A 47 0.37 2.25 2.65
CA ILE A 47 1.73 1.85 2.30
C ILE A 47 1.75 1.09 0.98
N GLY A 48 2.73 1.42 0.14
CA GLY A 48 3.07 0.74 -1.11
C GLY A 48 4.53 0.30 -1.10
N ALA A 49 4.88 -0.75 -1.85
CA ALA A 49 6.22 -1.32 -1.84
C ALA A 49 6.76 -1.56 -3.25
N ASP A 50 7.95 -1.01 -3.54
CA ASP A 50 8.74 -1.37 -4.70
C ASP A 50 9.70 -2.51 -4.32
N GLU A 51 9.25 -3.74 -4.54
CA GLU A 51 10.04 -4.94 -4.27
C GLU A 51 11.34 -4.98 -5.08
N ARG A 52 11.38 -4.39 -6.28
CA ARG A 52 12.58 -4.42 -7.14
C ARG A 52 13.66 -3.50 -6.59
N ARG A 53 13.30 -2.28 -6.19
CA ARG A 53 14.24 -1.27 -5.66
C ARG A 53 14.43 -1.36 -4.15
N GLY A 54 13.62 -2.13 -3.43
CA GLY A 54 13.70 -2.24 -1.98
C GLY A 54 13.22 -0.97 -1.26
N LEU A 55 12.25 -0.28 -1.87
CA LEU A 55 11.67 0.97 -1.37
C LEU A 55 10.23 0.74 -0.92
N PHE A 56 9.76 1.58 -0.01
CA PHE A 56 8.35 1.68 0.33
C PHE A 56 7.93 3.15 0.38
N TYR A 57 6.62 3.37 0.23
CA TYR A 57 6.00 4.69 0.22
C TYR A 57 4.86 4.69 1.23
N VAL A 58 4.72 5.76 2.02
CA VAL A 58 3.69 5.88 3.06
C VAL A 58 2.94 7.18 2.84
N SER A 59 1.61 7.14 2.95
CA SER A 59 0.77 8.32 2.78
C SER A 59 0.43 8.99 4.11
N GLU A 60 0.42 10.32 4.11
CA GLU A 60 -0.19 11.13 5.14
C GLU A 60 -1.63 11.53 4.75
N VAL A 61 -2.58 11.29 5.65
CA VAL A 61 -4.00 11.61 5.45
C VAL A 61 -4.31 13.07 5.74
N THR A 62 -3.54 13.70 6.64
CA THR A 62 -3.79 15.03 7.20
C THR A 62 -3.28 16.21 6.35
N GLY A 63 -2.26 15.99 5.52
CA GLY A 63 -1.75 16.98 4.55
C GLY A 63 -1.54 16.42 3.14
N GLY A 64 -1.47 15.09 2.97
CA GLY A 64 -1.28 14.45 1.67
C GLY A 64 0.18 14.23 1.28
N GLU A 65 1.12 14.45 2.18
CA GLU A 65 2.54 14.15 2.02
C GLU A 65 2.74 12.66 1.73
N ILE A 66 3.76 12.34 0.93
CA ILE A 66 4.18 10.95 0.67
C ILE A 66 5.61 10.78 1.11
N HIS A 67 5.82 9.92 2.10
CA HIS A 67 7.16 9.56 2.57
C HIS A 67 7.67 8.36 1.80
N ARG A 68 8.99 8.29 1.58
CA ARG A 68 9.68 7.16 0.97
C ARG A 68 10.76 6.65 1.91
N GLY A 69 10.72 5.35 2.20
CA GLY A 69 11.75 4.65 2.94
C GLY A 69 12.44 3.58 2.12
N SER A 70 13.52 3.02 2.68
CA SER A 70 14.24 1.87 2.13
C SER A 70 14.29 0.76 3.16
N ALA A 71 14.26 -0.50 2.72
CA ALA A 71 14.40 -1.66 3.60
C ALA A 71 15.74 -1.73 4.38
N HIS A 72 16.68 -0.83 4.08
CA HIS A 72 18.05 -0.79 4.60
C HIS A 72 18.37 0.43 5.49
N SER A 73 17.46 1.40 5.60
CA SER A 73 17.61 2.62 6.40
C SER A 73 16.38 2.78 7.28
N ASP A 74 16.56 3.09 8.56
CA ASP A 74 15.47 3.36 9.50
C ASP A 74 14.82 4.72 9.23
N GLU A 75 15.57 5.70 8.75
CA GLU A 75 15.02 7.00 8.36
C GLU A 75 14.31 6.95 7.00
N THR A 76 13.14 7.58 6.94
CA THR A 76 12.44 7.89 5.69
C THR A 76 12.71 9.33 5.26
N VAL A 77 12.33 9.68 4.03
CA VAL A 77 12.32 11.07 3.56
C VAL A 77 10.94 11.43 3.05
N GLU A 78 10.52 12.67 3.25
CA GLU A 78 9.41 13.24 2.48
C GLU A 78 9.82 13.21 0.99
N TRP A 79 9.08 12.43 0.20
CA TRP A 79 9.35 12.24 -1.22
C TRP A 79 8.52 13.17 -2.08
N LEU A 80 7.26 13.39 -1.69
CA LEU A 80 6.38 14.37 -2.28
C LEU A 80 5.74 15.20 -1.17
N ASP A 81 5.83 16.51 -1.32
CA ASP A 81 5.15 17.49 -0.46
C ASP A 81 3.62 17.26 -0.50
N GLY A 82 2.92 17.66 0.57
CA GLY A 82 1.46 17.66 0.65
C GLY A 82 0.88 19.06 0.46
N ASP A 83 -0.12 19.40 1.27
CA ASP A 83 -0.72 20.73 1.42
C ASP A 83 -1.15 21.43 0.12
N GLY A 84 -1.60 20.64 -0.86
CA GLY A 84 -2.11 21.09 -2.15
C GLY A 84 -1.20 20.84 -3.34
N THR A 85 -0.06 20.19 -3.14
CA THR A 85 0.80 19.70 -4.22
C THR A 85 -0.01 18.85 -5.20
N ASP A 86 -0.05 19.24 -6.48
CA ASP A 86 -0.88 18.60 -7.52
C ASP A 86 -2.38 18.49 -7.17
N GLY A 87 -2.87 19.38 -6.31
CA GLY A 87 -4.23 19.35 -5.78
C GLY A 87 -4.47 18.30 -4.70
N ARG A 88 -3.42 17.67 -4.16
CA ARG A 88 -3.46 16.67 -3.07
C ARG A 88 -3.38 17.34 -1.71
N PHE A 89 -4.44 17.17 -0.92
CA PHE A 89 -4.50 17.58 0.49
C PHE A 89 -4.74 16.41 1.44
N THR A 90 -4.99 15.22 0.88
CA THR A 90 -5.12 13.96 1.62
C THR A 90 -4.58 12.84 0.74
N ALA A 91 -3.99 11.80 1.33
CA ALA A 91 -3.53 10.62 0.62
C ALA A 91 -3.74 9.35 1.45
N ARG A 92 -4.12 8.25 0.79
CA ARG A 92 -4.47 6.96 1.40
C ARG A 92 -3.68 5.81 0.79
N GLY A 93 -4.33 4.72 0.38
CA GLY A 93 -3.70 3.55 -0.19
C GLY A 93 -2.72 3.88 -1.32
N ILE A 94 -1.59 3.17 -1.31
CA ILE A 94 -0.54 3.28 -2.31
C ILE A 94 -0.26 1.88 -2.88
N THR A 95 -0.08 1.80 -4.20
CA THR A 95 0.58 0.65 -4.83
C THR A 95 1.71 1.11 -5.73
N VAL A 96 2.64 0.20 -6.03
CA VAL A 96 3.76 0.46 -6.92
C VAL A 96 3.82 -0.62 -7.98
N ASP A 97 3.84 -0.23 -9.26
CA ASP A 97 3.91 -1.17 -10.38
C ASP A 97 5.33 -1.67 -10.69
N GLU A 98 5.43 -2.56 -11.67
CA GLU A 98 6.72 -3.17 -12.06
C GLU A 98 7.70 -2.15 -12.66
N GLN A 99 7.19 -1.06 -13.25
CA GLN A 99 8.00 0.06 -13.75
C GLN A 99 8.50 0.94 -12.60
N GLY A 100 7.80 0.93 -11.45
CA GLY A 100 8.06 1.77 -10.29
C GLY A 100 7.16 2.99 -10.24
N ARG A 101 6.08 3.03 -11.02
CA ARG A 101 5.09 4.09 -10.91
C ARG A 101 4.29 3.90 -9.63
N VAL A 102 3.95 5.00 -8.99
CA VAL A 102 3.31 5.05 -7.68
C VAL A 102 1.88 5.58 -7.85
N ASP A 103 0.91 4.69 -7.64
CA ASP A 103 -0.53 4.99 -7.69
C ASP A 103 -1.03 5.29 -6.28
N ILE A 104 -1.73 6.42 -6.10
CA ILE A 104 -2.09 6.96 -4.79
C ILE A 104 -3.58 7.30 -4.74
N ALA A 105 -4.29 6.70 -3.80
CA ALA A 105 -5.69 6.97 -3.53
C ALA A 105 -5.84 8.27 -2.72
N GLY A 106 -6.87 9.06 -3.01
CA GLY A 106 -7.01 10.39 -2.43
C GLY A 106 -8.20 10.60 -1.51
N GLY A 107 -9.09 9.62 -1.29
CA GLY A 107 -10.33 9.86 -0.52
C GLY A 107 -10.06 10.62 0.79
N PRO A 108 -10.83 11.65 1.17
CA PRO A 108 -11.95 12.28 0.47
C PRO A 108 -11.56 13.46 -0.45
N ASN A 109 -10.31 13.60 -0.90
CA ASN A 109 -9.76 14.82 -1.51
C ASN A 109 -10.67 15.50 -2.56
N GLY A 110 -11.27 14.73 -3.48
CA GLY A 110 -12.14 15.26 -4.55
C GLY A 110 -13.60 15.51 -4.15
N ILE A 111 -14.06 15.00 -3.00
CA ILE A 111 -15.47 15.08 -2.57
C ILE A 111 -15.88 16.53 -2.31
N GLY A 112 -16.72 17.07 -3.20
CA GLY A 112 -17.26 18.43 -3.08
C GLY A 112 -16.25 19.57 -3.33
N THR A 113 -15.00 19.23 -3.66
CA THR A 113 -13.92 20.22 -3.88
C THR A 113 -13.60 20.42 -5.36
N GLY A 114 -13.94 19.45 -6.22
CA GLY A 114 -13.53 19.43 -7.62
C GLY A 114 -12.06 19.08 -7.85
N ARG A 115 -11.32 18.72 -6.79
CA ARG A 115 -9.92 18.28 -6.83
C ARG A 115 -9.82 16.83 -7.35
N PRO A 116 -8.61 16.35 -7.69
CA PRO A 116 -8.37 14.94 -8.04
C PRO A 116 -8.75 13.99 -6.90
N ASP A 117 -9.20 12.79 -7.26
CA ASP A 117 -9.47 11.67 -6.34
C ASP A 117 -8.30 10.70 -6.22
N LEU A 118 -7.36 10.73 -7.16
CA LEU A 118 -6.16 9.89 -7.18
C LEU A 118 -5.04 10.50 -8.04
N TRP A 119 -3.83 9.99 -7.84
CA TRP A 119 -2.65 10.37 -8.60
C TRP A 119 -1.83 9.16 -9.05
N VAL A 120 -1.08 9.36 -10.14
CA VAL A 120 -0.05 8.45 -10.61
C VAL A 120 1.25 9.23 -10.80
N TYR A 121 2.33 8.75 -10.20
CA TYR A 121 3.67 9.34 -10.27
C TYR A 121 4.66 8.37 -10.89
N GLU A 122 5.66 8.89 -11.61
CA GLU A 122 6.88 8.13 -11.93
C GLU A 122 7.71 7.88 -10.67
N ALA A 123 8.64 6.94 -10.76
CA ALA A 123 9.54 6.57 -9.66
C ALA A 123 10.40 7.75 -9.14
N ASP A 124 10.63 8.77 -9.96
CA ASP A 124 11.38 9.98 -9.59
C ASP A 124 10.52 11.09 -8.97
N GLY A 125 9.20 10.93 -8.95
CA GLY A 125 8.25 11.91 -8.41
C GLY A 125 7.59 12.77 -9.48
N THR A 126 7.87 12.55 -10.76
CA THR A 126 7.18 13.26 -11.85
C THR A 126 5.69 12.86 -11.89
N LEU A 127 4.79 13.83 -11.82
CA LEU A 127 3.35 13.60 -11.97
C LEU A 127 3.04 13.10 -13.38
N LEU A 128 2.39 11.93 -13.48
CA LEU A 128 1.85 11.41 -14.73
C LEU A 128 0.37 11.72 -14.89
N ALA A 129 -0.40 11.61 -13.80
CA ALA A 129 -1.83 11.81 -13.82
C ALA A 129 -2.36 12.27 -12.47
N ALA A 130 -3.33 13.18 -12.51
CA ALA A 130 -4.16 13.57 -11.38
C ALA A 130 -5.61 13.49 -11.86
N LEU A 131 -6.33 12.45 -11.43
CA LEU A 131 -7.61 12.06 -12.02
C LEU A 131 -8.75 12.20 -11.03
N ARG A 132 -9.96 12.40 -11.57
CA ARG A 132 -11.20 12.22 -10.82
C ARG A 132 -11.85 10.91 -11.22
N ALA A 133 -12.40 10.20 -10.24
CA ALA A 133 -13.22 9.03 -10.50
C ALA A 133 -14.59 9.49 -11.03
N PRO A 134 -15.20 8.76 -11.98
CA PRO A 134 -16.56 9.05 -12.40
C PRO A 134 -17.54 8.78 -11.25
N GLY A 135 -18.49 9.68 -11.03
CA GLY A 135 -19.50 9.55 -9.98
C GLY A 135 -19.52 10.74 -9.03
N VAL A 136 -20.22 10.59 -7.90
CA VAL A 136 -20.35 11.60 -6.85
C VAL A 136 -20.02 11.00 -5.50
N GLY A 137 -19.30 11.75 -4.65
CA GLY A 137 -18.96 11.28 -3.30
C GLY A 137 -18.06 10.05 -3.27
N VAL A 138 -17.26 9.82 -4.32
CA VAL A 138 -16.32 8.70 -4.40
C VAL A 138 -15.19 8.91 -3.38
N PHE A 139 -14.95 7.91 -2.55
CA PHE A 139 -13.88 7.91 -1.56
C PHE A 139 -12.91 6.79 -1.90
N LEU A 140 -11.88 7.08 -2.70
CA LEU A 140 -10.89 6.07 -3.04
C LEU A 140 -9.97 5.80 -1.85
N ASN A 141 -9.89 4.54 -1.40
CA ASN A 141 -9.18 4.17 -0.17
C ASN A 141 -7.97 3.29 -0.40
N ASP A 142 -8.18 2.02 -0.75
CA ASP A 142 -7.10 1.07 -1.01
C ASP A 142 -6.97 0.77 -2.49
N VAL A 143 -5.79 0.30 -2.88
CA VAL A 143 -5.44 0.03 -4.27
C VAL A 143 -4.62 -1.26 -4.40
N ALA A 144 -4.91 -2.03 -5.45
CA ALA A 144 -4.11 -3.18 -5.86
C ALA A 144 -3.89 -3.18 -7.37
N LEU A 145 -2.80 -3.80 -7.82
CA LEU A 145 -2.57 -4.04 -9.24
C LEU A 145 -3.34 -5.26 -9.72
N GLY A 146 -3.97 -5.14 -10.88
CA GLY A 146 -4.71 -6.21 -11.53
C GLY A 146 -3.89 -7.11 -12.44
N PRO A 147 -4.54 -8.12 -13.04
CA PRO A 147 -3.89 -9.07 -13.94
C PRO A 147 -3.30 -8.38 -15.19
N ASP A 148 -3.87 -7.25 -15.59
CA ASP A 148 -3.54 -6.45 -16.78
C ASP A 148 -2.54 -5.32 -16.50
N GLY A 149 -2.06 -5.20 -15.25
CA GLY A 149 -1.13 -4.14 -14.83
C GLY A 149 -1.80 -2.80 -14.50
N ALA A 150 -3.13 -2.69 -14.57
CA ALA A 150 -3.87 -1.51 -14.12
C ALA A 150 -3.99 -1.48 -12.58
N ALA A 151 -4.22 -0.30 -12.03
CA ALA A 151 -4.50 -0.12 -10.61
C ALA A 151 -6.02 -0.14 -10.34
N TYR A 152 -6.45 -0.84 -9.30
CA TYR A 152 -7.85 -1.04 -8.93
C TYR A 152 -8.09 -0.49 -7.54
N PHE A 153 -8.91 0.55 -7.44
CA PHE A 153 -9.17 1.33 -6.24
C PHE A 153 -10.54 1.00 -5.66
N THR A 154 -10.60 0.76 -4.35
CA THR A 154 -11.87 0.57 -3.64
C THR A 154 -12.51 1.90 -3.29
N ASN A 155 -13.84 1.95 -3.36
CA ASN A 155 -14.62 3.08 -2.87
C ASN A 155 -15.10 2.81 -1.44
N SER A 156 -14.60 3.51 -0.43
CA SER A 156 -15.07 3.27 0.94
C SER A 156 -16.45 3.83 1.24
N ASN A 157 -17.02 4.65 0.37
CA ASN A 157 -18.40 5.13 0.53
C ASN A 157 -19.44 4.21 -0.10
N ASP A 158 -19.05 3.31 -1.02
CA ASP A 158 -19.99 2.46 -1.74
C ASP A 158 -19.36 1.17 -2.26
N ALA A 159 -20.17 0.18 -2.62
CA ALA A 159 -19.67 -1.11 -3.10
C ALA A 159 -19.17 -1.07 -4.55
N GLN A 160 -18.21 -0.21 -4.83
CA GLN A 160 -17.67 0.05 -6.17
C GLN A 160 -16.15 -0.09 -6.18
N VAL A 161 -15.62 -0.56 -7.30
CA VAL A 161 -14.19 -0.63 -7.58
C VAL A 161 -13.91 0.09 -8.90
N PHE A 162 -12.92 0.97 -8.88
CA PHE A 162 -12.51 1.79 -10.01
C PHE A 162 -11.18 1.27 -10.58
N ARG A 163 -11.08 1.19 -11.91
CA ARG A 163 -9.84 0.83 -12.60
C ARG A 163 -9.16 2.09 -13.13
N VAL A 164 -7.84 2.17 -12.96
CA VAL A 164 -6.98 3.24 -13.46
C VAL A 164 -5.89 2.66 -14.33
N ALA A 165 -5.79 3.15 -15.56
CA ALA A 165 -4.75 2.74 -16.49
C ALA A 165 -4.48 3.82 -17.53
N ASP A 166 -3.30 3.77 -18.13
CA ASP A 166 -3.02 4.40 -19.43
C ASP A 166 -3.20 3.34 -20.53
N ASP A 167 -4.24 3.50 -21.34
CA ASP A 167 -4.58 2.59 -22.45
C ASP A 167 -4.02 3.06 -23.80
N GLY A 168 -3.10 4.03 -23.78
CA GLY A 168 -2.51 4.65 -24.97
C GLY A 168 -3.24 5.91 -25.43
N ALA A 169 -4.42 6.23 -24.85
CA ALA A 169 -5.07 7.52 -24.99
C ALA A 169 -4.77 8.48 -23.81
N GLY A 170 -3.94 8.03 -22.86
CA GLY A 170 -3.64 8.70 -21.61
C GLY A 170 -4.30 8.02 -20.41
N TRP A 171 -3.90 8.48 -19.21
CA TRP A 171 -4.42 7.95 -17.96
C TRP A 171 -5.90 8.26 -17.76
N GLN A 172 -6.67 7.25 -17.39
CA GLN A 172 -8.11 7.37 -17.12
C GLN A 172 -8.53 6.54 -15.91
N ALA A 173 -9.54 7.03 -15.19
CA ALA A 173 -10.24 6.30 -14.14
C ALA A 173 -11.64 5.92 -14.64
N SER A 174 -12.01 4.65 -14.55
CA SER A 174 -13.32 4.15 -14.93
C SER A 174 -13.93 3.28 -13.84
N LEU A 175 -15.26 3.30 -13.72
CA LEU A 175 -15.96 2.34 -12.88
C LEU A 175 -15.78 0.95 -13.50
N TRP A 176 -15.16 0.04 -12.76
CA TRP A 176 -14.87 -1.32 -13.23
C TRP A 176 -15.91 -2.32 -12.76
N ALA A 177 -16.26 -2.27 -11.46
CA ALA A 177 -17.31 -3.10 -10.89
C ALA A 177 -18.20 -2.28 -9.97
N ASP A 178 -19.51 -2.53 -10.07
CA ASP A 178 -20.53 -2.01 -9.19
C ASP A 178 -21.27 -3.18 -8.54
N ALA A 179 -21.12 -3.32 -7.23
CA ALA A 179 -21.66 -4.40 -6.42
C ALA A 179 -22.72 -3.90 -5.43
N THR A 180 -23.28 -2.71 -5.66
CA THR A 180 -24.28 -2.09 -4.76
C THR A 180 -25.56 -2.91 -4.61
N ASP A 181 -25.84 -3.83 -5.53
CA ASP A 181 -26.98 -4.76 -5.44
C ASP A 181 -26.69 -6.00 -4.57
N ARG A 182 -25.42 -6.28 -4.26
CA ARG A 182 -24.97 -7.48 -3.52
C ARG A 182 -24.33 -7.17 -2.18
N VAL A 183 -23.55 -6.11 -2.10
CA VAL A 183 -22.82 -5.72 -0.89
C VAL A 183 -23.64 -4.64 -0.20
N GLU A 184 -24.25 -5.00 0.93
CA GLU A 184 -25.06 -4.05 1.69
C GLU A 184 -24.22 -2.90 2.21
N ARG A 185 -24.72 -1.67 2.02
CA ARG A 185 -24.11 -0.48 2.59
C ARG A 185 -24.51 -0.32 4.07
N LEU A 186 -23.54 -0.56 4.95
CA LEU A 186 -23.66 -0.32 6.38
C LEU A 186 -23.04 1.02 6.78
N ALA A 187 -23.27 1.44 8.03
CA ALA A 187 -22.66 2.65 8.58
C ALA A 187 -21.12 2.52 8.62
N GLY A 188 -20.41 3.63 8.42
CA GLY A 188 -18.94 3.65 8.31
C GLY A 188 -18.45 3.32 6.90
N PHE A 189 -17.15 3.05 6.79
CA PHE A 189 -16.51 2.70 5.52
C PHE A 189 -16.89 1.29 5.08
N ASN A 190 -17.30 1.17 3.81
CA ASN A 190 -17.73 -0.08 3.18
C ASN A 190 -16.51 -0.85 2.63
N LEU A 191 -16.19 -0.73 1.34
CA LEU A 191 -15.03 -1.42 0.77
C LEU A 191 -13.71 -0.76 1.21
N GLY A 192 -12.76 -1.57 1.68
CA GLY A 192 -11.43 -1.15 2.14
C GLY A 192 -10.34 -1.94 1.42
N GLY A 193 -9.49 -2.64 2.17
CA GLY A 193 -8.33 -3.34 1.63
C GLY A 193 -8.66 -4.29 0.48
N ILE A 194 -7.77 -4.33 -0.50
CA ILE A 194 -7.91 -5.12 -1.73
C ILE A 194 -6.60 -5.85 -2.04
N VAL A 195 -6.69 -7.11 -2.45
CA VAL A 195 -5.56 -7.90 -2.96
C VAL A 195 -5.98 -8.72 -4.18
N LEU A 196 -5.06 -8.95 -5.10
CA LEU A 196 -5.24 -9.91 -6.19
C LEU A 196 -4.94 -11.33 -5.68
N SER A 197 -5.84 -12.27 -5.95
CA SER A 197 -5.70 -13.69 -5.62
C SER A 197 -4.46 -14.33 -6.28
N ALA A 198 -4.00 -15.45 -5.74
CA ALA A 198 -2.74 -16.07 -6.14
C ALA A 198 -2.75 -16.56 -7.60
N ASP A 199 -3.89 -17.02 -8.11
CA ASP A 199 -4.05 -17.38 -9.52
C ASP A 199 -4.45 -16.20 -10.43
N ARG A 200 -4.57 -15.00 -9.85
CA ARG A 200 -4.93 -13.75 -10.52
C ARG A 200 -6.33 -13.73 -11.13
N SER A 201 -7.20 -14.69 -10.77
CA SER A 201 -8.57 -14.78 -11.30
C SER A 201 -9.57 -13.85 -10.60
N ALA A 202 -9.22 -13.33 -9.44
CA ALA A 202 -10.10 -12.46 -8.66
C ALA A 202 -9.37 -11.47 -7.76
N PHE A 203 -10.02 -10.36 -7.45
CA PHE A 203 -9.69 -9.54 -6.29
C PHE A 203 -10.45 -10.03 -5.06
N VAL A 204 -9.80 -10.00 -3.91
CA VAL A 204 -10.42 -10.15 -2.60
C VAL A 204 -10.43 -8.78 -1.93
N VAL A 205 -11.61 -8.32 -1.53
CA VAL A 205 -11.87 -6.99 -1.00
C VAL A 205 -12.50 -7.09 0.38
N ALA A 206 -12.01 -6.33 1.35
CA ALA A 206 -12.58 -6.26 2.68
C ALA A 206 -13.80 -5.33 2.72
N GLN A 207 -14.82 -5.76 3.45
CA GLN A 207 -15.88 -4.89 3.96
C GLN A 207 -15.73 -4.81 5.49
N GLY A 208 -14.95 -3.84 5.96
CA GLY A 208 -14.53 -3.76 7.36
C GLY A 208 -15.69 -3.55 8.34
N ASN A 209 -16.70 -2.76 7.97
CA ASN A 209 -17.86 -2.49 8.81
C ASN A 209 -18.82 -3.68 9.00
N ALA A 210 -18.74 -4.69 8.11
CA ALA A 210 -19.48 -5.94 8.23
C ALA A 210 -18.62 -7.12 8.73
N GLY A 211 -17.29 -6.99 8.64
CA GLY A 211 -16.36 -8.08 8.89
C GLY A 211 -16.42 -9.18 7.84
N LEU A 212 -16.64 -8.80 6.57
CA LEU A 212 -16.76 -9.72 5.44
C LEU A 212 -15.62 -9.53 4.44
N LEU A 213 -15.39 -10.55 3.61
CA LEU A 213 -14.50 -10.51 2.45
C LEU A 213 -15.33 -10.82 1.21
N TRP A 214 -15.09 -10.08 0.14
CA TRP A 214 -15.79 -10.21 -1.14
C TRP A 214 -14.81 -10.58 -2.25
N ARG A 215 -15.17 -11.57 -3.06
CA ARG A 215 -14.47 -11.97 -4.27
C ARG A 215 -15.09 -11.23 -5.45
N PHE A 216 -14.28 -10.44 -6.15
CA PHE A 216 -14.61 -9.85 -7.44
C PHE A 216 -13.85 -10.60 -8.53
N ASP A 217 -14.54 -11.22 -9.48
CA ASP A 217 -13.89 -11.84 -10.62
C ASP A 217 -13.09 -10.82 -11.42
N ALA A 218 -11.80 -11.07 -11.67
CA ALA A 218 -10.92 -10.08 -12.28
C ALA A 218 -11.23 -9.83 -13.75
N SER A 219 -11.95 -10.74 -14.42
CA SER A 219 -12.31 -10.63 -15.83
C SER A 219 -13.68 -9.98 -16.04
N THR A 220 -14.67 -10.32 -15.20
CA THR A 220 -16.06 -9.86 -15.37
C THR A 220 -16.49 -8.80 -14.36
N GLY A 221 -15.81 -8.70 -13.22
CA GLY A 221 -16.27 -7.89 -12.09
C GLY A 221 -17.38 -8.56 -11.27
N ASP A 222 -17.75 -9.81 -11.58
CA ASP A 222 -18.82 -10.53 -10.85
C ASP A 222 -18.46 -10.72 -9.38
N VAL A 223 -19.45 -10.53 -8.51
CA VAL A 223 -19.23 -10.48 -7.05
C VAL A 223 -19.86 -11.67 -6.34
N SER A 224 -19.09 -12.24 -5.41
CA SER A 224 -19.52 -13.28 -4.48
C SER A 224 -18.83 -13.11 -3.13
N GLU A 225 -19.45 -13.57 -2.05
CA GLU A 225 -18.80 -13.57 -0.74
C GLU A 225 -17.67 -14.62 -0.70
N VAL A 226 -16.54 -14.30 -0.06
CA VAL A 226 -15.49 -15.27 0.25
C VAL A 226 -15.94 -16.10 1.44
N ALA A 227 -15.99 -17.42 1.30
CA ALA A 227 -16.36 -18.29 2.40
C ALA A 227 -15.28 -18.28 3.49
N THR A 228 -15.50 -17.55 4.59
CA THR A 228 -14.55 -17.44 5.72
C THR A 228 -14.82 -18.46 6.85
N GLY A 229 -15.97 -19.13 6.79
CA GLY A 229 -16.43 -20.01 7.88
C GLY A 229 -16.83 -19.25 9.15
N GLY A 230 -17.20 -17.96 9.03
CA GLY A 230 -17.60 -17.12 10.16
C GLY A 230 -16.43 -16.51 10.93
N ALA A 231 -15.26 -16.38 10.29
CA ALA A 231 -14.13 -15.67 10.90
C ALA A 231 -14.52 -14.22 11.22
N ASP A 232 -14.23 -13.76 12.44
CA ASP A 232 -14.43 -12.37 12.81
C ASP A 232 -13.37 -11.48 12.16
N LEU A 233 -13.81 -10.69 11.17
CA LEU A 233 -12.99 -9.73 10.45
C LEU A 233 -13.53 -8.30 10.60
N VAL A 234 -14.34 -8.01 11.63
CA VAL A 234 -14.78 -6.64 11.89
C VAL A 234 -13.57 -5.73 12.01
N ASN A 235 -13.69 -4.52 11.43
CA ASN A 235 -12.63 -3.53 11.29
C ASN A 235 -11.47 -3.97 10.38
N ALA A 236 -11.68 -4.97 9.51
CA ALA A 236 -10.72 -5.29 8.45
C ALA A 236 -10.47 -4.06 7.57
N ASP A 237 -9.21 -3.69 7.48
CA ASP A 237 -8.71 -2.54 6.76
C ASP A 237 -7.70 -3.04 5.72
N GLY A 238 -6.40 -2.90 5.96
CA GLY A 238 -5.36 -3.40 5.05
C GLY A 238 -5.31 -4.92 4.89
N LEU A 239 -5.18 -5.35 3.64
CA LEU A 239 -4.97 -6.75 3.25
C LEU A 239 -3.56 -6.95 2.67
N VAL A 240 -2.87 -8.03 3.09
CA VAL A 240 -1.57 -8.44 2.55
C VAL A 240 -1.59 -9.91 2.21
N LEU A 241 -1.43 -10.24 0.92
CA LEU A 241 -1.33 -11.63 0.46
C LEU A 241 0.14 -11.99 0.20
N ARG A 242 0.62 -13.07 0.83
CA ARG A 242 1.93 -13.69 0.53
C ARG A 242 1.72 -15.16 0.19
N GLY A 243 1.85 -15.51 -1.08
CA GLY A 243 1.45 -16.84 -1.56
C GLY A 243 -0.05 -17.03 -1.34
N ASN A 244 -0.42 -17.95 -0.44
CA ASN A 244 -1.81 -18.18 -0.04
C ASN A 244 -2.12 -17.72 1.40
N GLN A 245 -1.18 -17.04 2.07
CA GLN A 245 -1.40 -16.50 3.40
C GLN A 245 -1.89 -15.05 3.29
N LEU A 246 -3.14 -14.84 3.66
CA LEU A 246 -3.76 -13.52 3.75
C LEU A 246 -3.62 -13.01 5.19
N THR A 247 -2.87 -11.93 5.37
CA THR A 247 -2.84 -11.14 6.60
C THR A 247 -3.85 -10.02 6.48
N VAL A 248 -4.75 -9.92 7.46
CA VAL A 248 -5.78 -8.89 7.57
C VAL A 248 -5.42 -8.03 8.78
N VAL A 249 -5.13 -6.76 8.54
CA VAL A 249 -4.99 -5.76 9.60
C VAL A 249 -6.39 -5.33 10.01
N ARG A 250 -6.74 -5.48 11.29
CA ARG A 250 -8.04 -5.07 11.84
C ARG A 250 -7.83 -3.88 12.75
N ASN A 251 -8.06 -2.67 12.23
CA ASN A 251 -7.54 -1.42 12.78
C ASN A 251 -7.98 -1.11 14.23
N PHE A 252 -9.20 -0.62 14.44
CA PHE A 252 -9.75 -0.30 15.76
C PHE A 252 -10.03 -1.55 16.62
N SER A 253 -10.04 -2.74 16.00
CA SER A 253 -10.01 -4.00 16.73
C SER A 253 -8.65 -4.33 17.33
N ARG A 254 -7.56 -3.68 16.88
CA ARG A 254 -6.18 -3.91 17.32
C ARG A 254 -5.77 -5.38 17.21
N MET A 255 -6.04 -5.95 16.04
CA MET A 255 -5.86 -7.38 15.78
C MET A 255 -5.24 -7.59 14.41
N ILE A 256 -4.40 -8.61 14.29
CA ILE A 256 -4.01 -9.20 13.02
C ILE A 256 -4.69 -10.56 12.90
N ALA A 257 -5.43 -10.78 11.81
CA ALA A 257 -5.92 -12.11 11.46
C ALA A 257 -5.07 -12.70 10.33
N THR A 258 -4.65 -13.95 10.48
CA THR A 258 -3.96 -14.69 9.43
C THR A 258 -4.89 -15.78 8.90
N LEU A 259 -5.19 -15.74 7.62
CA LEU A 259 -6.03 -16.71 6.92
C LEU A 259 -5.25 -17.41 5.80
N ARG A 260 -5.64 -18.65 5.49
CA ARG A 260 -5.26 -19.33 4.25
C ARG A 260 -6.33 -19.07 3.20
N LEU A 261 -5.98 -18.33 2.16
CA LEU A 261 -6.85 -18.03 1.02
C LEU A 261 -6.69 -19.10 -0.07
N SER A 262 -7.78 -19.55 -0.68
CA SER A 262 -7.73 -20.40 -1.87
C SER A 262 -7.14 -19.65 -3.05
N ALA A 263 -6.56 -20.38 -4.01
CA ALA A 263 -5.85 -19.76 -5.13
C ALA A 263 -6.73 -18.79 -5.94
N ASP A 264 -8.02 -19.10 -6.06
CA ASP A 264 -9.08 -18.36 -6.75
C ASP A 264 -9.78 -17.29 -5.89
N GLY A 265 -9.39 -17.16 -4.61
CA GLY A 265 -9.99 -16.23 -3.67
C GLY A 265 -11.39 -16.58 -3.17
N SER A 266 -11.97 -17.74 -3.50
CA SER A 266 -13.35 -18.08 -3.14
C SER A 266 -13.55 -18.52 -1.68
N ARG A 267 -12.48 -18.95 -0.99
CA ARG A 267 -12.53 -19.43 0.39
C ARG A 267 -11.31 -18.96 1.18
N ALA A 268 -11.54 -18.55 2.43
CA ALA A 268 -10.49 -18.24 3.38
C ALA A 268 -10.68 -19.05 4.66
N VAL A 269 -9.62 -19.69 5.17
CA VAL A 269 -9.65 -20.44 6.43
C VAL A 269 -8.83 -19.68 7.45
N LEU A 270 -9.46 -19.23 8.53
CA LEU A 270 -8.75 -18.60 9.65
C LEU A 270 -7.72 -19.57 10.23
N LEU A 271 -6.47 -19.14 10.32
CA LEU A 271 -5.37 -19.91 10.91
C LEU A 271 -5.03 -19.40 12.30
N ASP A 272 -4.99 -18.09 12.47
CA ASP A 272 -4.55 -17.45 13.71
C ASP A 272 -5.12 -16.03 13.84
N GLN A 273 -5.21 -15.55 15.08
CA GLN A 273 -5.53 -14.17 15.41
C GLN A 273 -4.65 -13.71 16.58
N GLU A 274 -3.96 -12.59 16.38
CA GLU A 274 -3.02 -12.02 17.34
C GLU A 274 -3.35 -10.56 17.64
N ALA A 275 -3.33 -10.18 18.92
CA ALA A 275 -3.52 -8.80 19.32
C ALA A 275 -2.29 -7.96 18.96
N THR A 276 -2.52 -6.77 18.42
CA THR A 276 -1.45 -5.79 18.20
C THR A 276 -1.10 -5.06 19.50
N ALA A 277 -0.03 -4.27 19.48
CA ALA A 277 0.25 -3.33 20.56
C ALA A 277 -0.99 -2.49 20.88
N ALA A 278 -1.34 -2.39 22.16
CA ALA A 278 -2.60 -1.80 22.60
C ALA A 278 -2.64 -0.27 22.47
N ASP A 279 -1.47 0.36 22.39
CA ASP A 279 -1.24 1.79 22.25
C ASP A 279 -1.07 2.23 20.78
N ARG A 280 -1.25 1.32 19.82
CA ARG A 280 -1.14 1.60 18.39
C ARG A 280 -2.45 1.34 17.66
N VAL A 281 -2.66 2.05 16.56
CA VAL A 281 -3.72 1.78 15.59
C VAL A 281 -3.07 1.47 14.26
N LEU A 282 -2.94 0.18 13.95
CA LEU A 282 -2.38 -0.23 12.67
C LEU A 282 -3.48 -0.21 11.60
N THR A 283 -3.31 0.53 10.51
CA THR A 283 -4.31 0.63 9.43
C THR A 283 -4.08 -0.39 8.33
N THR A 284 -2.85 -0.47 7.83
CA THR A 284 -2.51 -1.34 6.72
C THR A 284 -1.08 -1.86 6.83
N ALA A 285 -0.72 -2.70 5.86
CA ALA A 285 0.63 -3.21 5.73
C ALA A 285 0.99 -3.55 4.28
N LYS A 286 2.28 -3.75 4.02
CA LYS A 286 2.79 -4.35 2.77
C LYS A 286 3.97 -5.27 3.02
N ALA A 287 4.11 -6.26 2.14
CA ALA A 287 5.30 -7.07 2.08
C ALA A 287 6.44 -6.27 1.41
N LEU A 288 7.64 -6.32 2.01
CA LEU A 288 8.86 -5.83 1.38
C LEU A 288 10.04 -6.73 1.77
N ARG A 289 10.70 -7.33 0.78
CA ARG A 289 11.91 -8.17 0.97
C ARG A 289 11.72 -9.23 2.05
N GLY A 290 10.57 -9.93 2.00
CA GLY A 290 10.23 -11.02 2.92
C GLY A 290 9.76 -10.61 4.32
N ARG A 291 9.63 -9.31 4.62
CA ARG A 291 9.03 -8.80 5.87
C ARG A 291 7.69 -8.15 5.58
N ILE A 292 6.85 -8.01 6.60
CA ILE A 292 5.65 -7.17 6.54
C ILE A 292 5.99 -5.86 7.25
N LEU A 293 5.61 -4.75 6.64
CA LEU A 293 5.73 -3.40 7.18
C LEU A 293 4.33 -2.89 7.53
N TYR A 294 4.08 -2.56 8.78
CA TYR A 294 2.80 -2.08 9.31
C TYR A 294 2.85 -0.57 9.55
N VAL A 295 1.80 0.14 9.18
CA VAL A 295 1.67 1.60 9.40
C VAL A 295 0.99 1.87 10.74
N ASP A 296 1.65 2.59 11.65
CA ASP A 296 1.01 3.14 12.85
C ASP A 296 0.37 4.49 12.54
N SER A 297 -0.96 4.55 12.58
CA SER A 297 -1.73 5.64 11.96
C SER A 297 -2.01 6.83 12.87
N LYS A 298 -1.94 6.63 14.19
CA LYS A 298 -2.34 7.63 15.19
C LYS A 298 -3.81 8.08 15.06
N PHE A 299 -4.67 7.27 14.43
CA PHE A 299 -6.05 7.67 14.12
C PHE A 299 -6.91 8.02 15.34
N ASP A 300 -6.67 7.37 16.47
CA ASP A 300 -7.37 7.60 17.73
C ASP A 300 -6.83 8.78 18.55
N GLU A 301 -5.76 9.43 18.10
CA GLU A 301 -5.22 10.65 18.71
C GLU A 301 -5.95 11.90 18.17
N PRO A 302 -6.53 12.77 19.02
CA PRO A 302 -7.15 14.02 18.57
C PRO A 302 -6.15 14.98 17.90
N VAL A 303 -4.93 15.03 18.45
CA VAL A 303 -3.76 15.67 17.87
C VAL A 303 -2.67 14.60 17.86
N ALA A 304 -2.29 14.14 16.68
CA ALA A 304 -1.30 13.09 16.54
C ALA A 304 0.08 13.61 16.94
N THR A 305 0.82 12.81 17.71
CA THR A 305 2.18 13.17 18.15
C THR A 305 3.17 12.05 17.88
N GLY A 306 4.40 12.46 17.52
CA GLY A 306 5.49 11.53 17.27
C GLY A 306 5.90 10.74 18.53
N PRO A 307 6.63 9.62 18.36
CA PRO A 307 7.20 9.15 17.09
C PRO A 307 6.15 8.61 16.13
N TYR A 308 6.38 8.81 14.83
CA TYR A 308 5.57 8.27 13.74
C TYR A 308 6.35 7.14 13.09
N GLU A 309 5.77 5.94 13.04
CA GLU A 309 6.56 4.73 12.81
C GLU A 309 5.92 3.76 11.82
N ILE A 310 6.78 3.10 11.04
CA ILE A 310 6.49 1.84 10.38
C ILE A 310 7.18 0.72 11.12
N LEU A 311 6.47 -0.37 11.38
CA LEU A 311 6.95 -1.46 12.24
C LEU A 311 7.01 -2.79 11.47
N THR A 312 7.86 -3.70 11.93
CA THR A 312 7.93 -5.08 11.41
C THR A 312 7.30 -6.13 12.33
N ASP A 313 7.04 -5.77 13.58
CA ASP A 313 6.39 -6.58 14.60
C ASP A 313 5.16 -5.81 15.10
N PRO A 314 3.93 -6.28 14.80
CA PRO A 314 2.71 -5.56 15.13
C PRO A 314 2.36 -5.64 16.63
N THR A 315 3.09 -6.43 17.42
CA THR A 315 2.86 -6.63 18.86
C THR A 315 3.66 -5.69 19.76
N ARG A 316 4.46 -4.79 19.17
CA ARG A 316 5.36 -3.86 19.86
C ARG A 316 5.07 -2.40 19.54
#